data_AF-A0A955HP40-F1
#
_entry.id   AF-A0A955HP40-F1
#
_cell.length_a   1.000
_cell.length_b   1.000
_cell.length_c   1.000
_cell.angle_alpha   90.00
_cell.angle_beta   90.00
_cell.angle_gamma   90.00
#
_symmetry.space_group_name_H-M   'P 1'
#
loop_
_entity.id
_entity.type
_entity.pdbx_description
1 polymer ?
#
loop_
_entity_poly.entity_id
_entity_poly.type
_entity_poly.pdbx_seq_one_letter_code
_entity_poly.pdbx_strand_id
1 'polypeptide(L)'
;MIAFNRFRTVKTPHPLLLLGVGTGFMALSVVLISAHIHTIIQVRDVSVPIVAQLPQMERKLSALKQQVELAEMQTVNRAGSQQEKVDVYALPKETDMSRLIATFEVIRDVLKRDGVLASMSDIDVSDADTHILSVEFSVHEEGLQSILLLVRLAGLLTVSDVLTEQEIALLVDRVEQENPTGIIALEQFLSLDLLRYAEDPQTFEEQLKRSFTSSSFLNAFENVLRTSLLYDTKKLLGGTLGKVLEGYKLWPMQMMALDSVTVQPGSAPKWYKLTLTVLVFSNESTVP
;
A
#
# COMPACT_ATOMS: atom_id res chain seq x y z
N MET A 1 32.24 -49.89 -83.66
CA MET A 1 31.10 -50.75 -83.31
C MET A 1 30.15 -49.92 -82.46
N ILE A 2 28.88 -49.76 -82.90
CA ILE A 2 27.70 -49.16 -82.21
C ILE A 2 27.80 -47.62 -81.95
N ALA A 3 27.44 -46.74 -82.90
CA ALA A 3 26.09 -46.24 -83.26
C ALA A 3 25.48 -45.25 -82.24
N PHE A 4 25.76 -43.96 -82.42
CA PHE A 4 25.08 -42.81 -81.80
C PHE A 4 23.80 -42.51 -82.60
N ASN A 5 22.62 -42.52 -81.97
CA ASN A 5 21.34 -42.34 -82.66
C ASN A 5 20.52 -41.17 -82.09
N ARG A 6 20.15 -40.25 -82.99
CA ARG A 6 19.01 -39.30 -83.00
C ARG A 6 18.92 -38.19 -81.93
N PHE A 7 19.42 -37.02 -82.31
CA PHE A 7 18.75 -35.74 -81.99
C PHE A 7 17.44 -35.63 -82.79
N ARG A 8 16.32 -35.46 -82.07
CA ARG A 8 14.99 -35.22 -82.62
C ARG A 8 14.84 -33.72 -82.89
N THR A 9 14.61 -33.36 -84.14
CA THR A 9 14.40 -31.98 -84.60
C THR A 9 13.12 -31.39 -84.01
N VAL A 10 13.26 -30.25 -83.34
CA VAL A 10 12.13 -29.44 -82.85
C VAL A 10 11.48 -28.79 -84.07
N LYS A 11 10.24 -29.18 -84.38
CA LYS A 11 9.42 -28.51 -85.40
C LYS A 11 9.11 -27.09 -84.90
N THR A 12 9.48 -26.09 -85.68
CA THR A 12 9.10 -24.69 -85.47
C THR A 12 7.56 -24.55 -85.52
N PRO A 13 6.90 -24.06 -84.45
CA PRO A 13 5.46 -23.83 -84.49
C PRO A 13 5.11 -22.60 -85.33
N HIS A 14 3.95 -22.63 -85.98
CA HIS A 14 3.42 -21.52 -86.79
C HIS A 14 3.31 -20.21 -85.98
N PRO A 15 3.65 -19.04 -86.57
CA PRO A 15 3.71 -17.75 -85.87
C PRO A 15 2.37 -17.30 -85.28
N LEU A 16 1.25 -17.75 -85.86
CA LEU A 16 -0.10 -17.47 -85.35
C LEU A 16 -0.41 -18.17 -84.01
N LEU A 17 0.13 -19.37 -83.77
CA LEU A 17 -0.03 -20.07 -82.49
C LEU A 17 0.78 -19.40 -81.38
N LEU A 18 1.96 -18.87 -81.70
CA LEU A 18 2.80 -18.12 -80.77
C LEU A 18 2.14 -16.80 -80.33
N LEU A 19 1.50 -16.08 -81.27
CA LEU A 19 0.73 -14.88 -80.96
C LEU A 19 -0.49 -15.17 -80.08
N GLY A 20 -1.25 -16.22 -80.40
CA GLY A 20 -2.43 -16.62 -79.61
C GLY A 20 -2.07 -17.01 -78.17
N VAL A 21 -1.00 -17.77 -77.99
CA VAL A 21 -0.47 -18.12 -76.67
C VAL A 21 0.02 -16.88 -75.92
N GLY A 22 0.71 -15.96 -76.61
CA GLY A 22 1.16 -14.69 -76.01
C GLY A 22 0.00 -13.83 -75.50
N THR A 23 -1.06 -13.68 -76.29
CA THR A 23 -2.26 -12.94 -75.86
C THR A 23 -2.98 -13.62 -74.69
N GLY A 24 -3.00 -14.95 -74.66
CA GLY A 24 -3.57 -15.72 -73.54
C GLY A 24 -2.80 -15.52 -72.24
N PHE A 25 -1.47 -15.53 -72.29
CA PHE A 25 -0.63 -15.25 -71.12
C PHE A 25 -0.78 -13.81 -70.63
N MET A 26 -0.95 -12.84 -71.53
CA MET A 26 -1.19 -11.46 -71.13
C MET A 26 -2.53 -11.28 -70.42
N ALA A 27 -3.60 -11.87 -70.96
CA ALA A 27 -4.92 -11.82 -70.31
C ALA A 27 -4.89 -12.47 -68.92
N LEU A 28 -4.21 -13.62 -68.80
CA LEU A 28 -4.04 -14.30 -67.52
C LEU A 28 -3.25 -13.45 -66.50
N SER A 29 -2.20 -12.76 -66.96
CA SER A 29 -1.40 -11.87 -66.13
C SER A 29 -2.22 -10.68 -65.60
N VAL A 30 -3.05 -10.07 -66.44
CA VAL A 30 -3.95 -8.98 -66.04
C VAL A 30 -4.95 -9.43 -64.98
N VAL A 31 -5.54 -10.62 -65.15
CA VAL A 31 -6.48 -11.19 -64.15
C VAL A 31 -5.77 -11.48 -62.83
N LEU A 32 -4.58 -12.07 -62.86
CA LEU A 32 -3.77 -12.35 -61.66
C LEU A 32 -3.39 -11.06 -60.92
N ILE A 33 -2.99 -10.01 -61.65
CA ILE A 33 -2.66 -8.70 -61.06
C ILE A 33 -3.91 -8.07 -60.45
N SER A 34 -5.05 -8.12 -61.13
CA SER A 34 -6.32 -7.58 -60.62
C SER A 34 -6.76 -8.31 -59.34
N ALA A 35 -6.64 -9.64 -59.30
CA ALA A 35 -6.94 -10.43 -58.11
C ALA A 35 -6.00 -10.06 -56.95
N HIS A 36 -4.70 -9.92 -57.22
CA HIS A 36 -3.70 -9.56 -56.21
C HIS A 36 -3.92 -8.15 -55.64
N ILE A 37 -4.29 -7.18 -56.49
CA ILE A 37 -4.64 -5.82 -56.06
C ILE A 37 -5.87 -5.85 -55.14
N HIS A 38 -6.88 -6.67 -55.47
CA HIS A 38 -8.08 -6.78 -54.63
C HIS A 38 -7.75 -7.39 -53.26
N THR A 39 -6.89 -8.41 -53.21
CA THR A 39 -6.41 -8.99 -51.94
C THR A 39 -5.61 -7.98 -51.13
N ILE A 40 -4.76 -7.17 -51.76
CA ILE A 40 -3.96 -6.13 -51.08
C ILE A 40 -4.85 -5.03 -50.50
N ILE A 41 -5.86 -4.58 -51.25
CA ILE A 41 -6.82 -3.55 -50.77
C ILE A 41 -7.63 -4.11 -49.58
N GLN A 42 -8.09 -5.35 -49.67
CA GLN A 42 -8.84 -5.99 -48.59
C GLN A 42 -8.00 -6.22 -47.32
N VAL A 43 -6.72 -6.56 -47.47
CA VAL A 43 -5.78 -6.65 -46.34
C VAL A 43 -5.48 -5.25 -45.77
N ARG A 44 -5.33 -4.22 -46.60
CA ARG A 44 -5.09 -2.83 -46.17
C ARG A 44 -6.27 -2.29 -45.35
N ASP A 45 -7.50 -2.56 -45.73
CA ASP A 45 -8.69 -2.08 -45.00
C ASP A 45 -8.90 -2.80 -43.65
N VAL A 46 -8.35 -4.01 -43.48
CA VAL A 46 -8.42 -4.78 -42.23
C VAL A 46 -7.22 -4.52 -41.30
N SER A 47 -6.05 -4.17 -41.82
CA SER A 47 -4.81 -4.01 -41.03
C SER A 47 -4.52 -2.56 -40.61
N VAL A 48 -5.04 -1.55 -41.31
CA VAL A 48 -4.91 -0.13 -40.92
C VAL A 48 -5.56 0.21 -39.57
N PRO A 49 -6.72 -0.36 -39.17
CA PRO A 49 -7.30 -0.11 -37.84
C PRO A 49 -6.48 -0.70 -36.68
N ILE A 50 -5.72 -1.78 -36.93
CA ILE A 50 -4.93 -2.48 -35.90
C ILE A 50 -3.62 -1.70 -35.62
N VAL A 51 -3.01 -1.12 -36.66
CA VAL A 51 -1.82 -0.26 -36.51
C VAL A 51 -2.15 1.07 -35.82
N ALA A 52 -3.39 1.59 -35.97
CA ALA A 52 -3.83 2.78 -35.25
C ALA A 52 -4.02 2.54 -33.73
N GLN A 53 -4.25 1.28 -33.31
CA GLN A 53 -4.41 0.91 -31.90
C GLN A 53 -3.11 0.45 -31.24
N LEU A 54 -2.08 0.13 -32.02
CA LEU A 54 -0.73 -0.25 -31.55
C LEU A 54 -0.14 0.77 -30.56
N PRO A 55 -0.17 2.10 -30.81
CA PRO A 55 0.38 3.08 -29.86
C PRO A 55 -0.40 3.11 -28.54
N GLN A 56 -1.71 2.88 -28.57
CA GLN A 56 -2.53 2.82 -27.37
C GLN A 56 -2.28 1.52 -26.59
N MET A 57 -2.08 0.40 -27.28
CA MET A 57 -1.70 -0.86 -26.65
C MET A 57 -0.28 -0.83 -26.10
N GLU A 58 0.69 -0.23 -26.78
CA GLU A 58 2.05 -0.01 -26.27
C GLU A 58 2.05 0.92 -25.05
N ARG A 59 1.25 1.99 -25.05
CA ARG A 59 1.07 2.84 -23.85
C ARG A 59 0.46 2.06 -22.69
N LYS A 60 -0.57 1.25 -22.94
CA LYS A 60 -1.19 0.40 -21.91
C LYS A 60 -0.22 -0.66 -21.40
N LEU A 61 0.55 -1.30 -22.29
CA LEU A 61 1.54 -2.33 -21.94
C LEU A 61 2.72 -1.71 -21.20
N SER A 62 3.19 -0.52 -21.57
CA SER A 62 4.19 0.24 -20.82
C SER A 62 3.70 0.64 -19.43
N ALA A 63 2.46 1.12 -19.32
CA ALA A 63 1.87 1.48 -18.03
C ALA A 63 1.65 0.25 -17.14
N LEU A 64 1.13 -0.85 -17.68
CA LEU A 64 1.00 -2.14 -17.00
C LEU A 64 2.35 -2.71 -16.60
N LYS A 65 3.37 -2.61 -17.46
CA LYS A 65 4.73 -3.05 -17.15
C LYS A 65 5.33 -2.21 -16.03
N GLN A 66 5.16 -0.89 -16.06
CA GLN A 66 5.58 -0.01 -14.96
C GLN A 66 4.82 -0.31 -13.67
N GLN A 67 3.52 -0.62 -13.73
CA GLN A 67 2.72 -1.02 -12.57
C GLN A 67 3.13 -2.38 -12.01
N VAL A 68 3.44 -3.35 -12.87
CA VAL A 68 3.96 -4.66 -12.46
C VAL A 68 5.36 -4.52 -11.90
N GLU A 69 6.24 -3.71 -12.50
CA GLU A 69 7.59 -3.45 -11.99
C GLU A 69 7.54 -2.67 -10.66
N LEU A 70 6.61 -1.73 -10.50
CA LEU A 70 6.32 -1.06 -9.23
C LEU A 70 5.73 -2.03 -8.20
N ALA A 71 4.80 -2.90 -8.59
CA ALA A 71 4.20 -3.90 -7.69
C ALA A 71 5.22 -4.98 -7.30
N GLU A 72 6.12 -5.37 -8.21
CA GLU A 72 7.25 -6.27 -7.95
C GLU A 72 8.29 -5.59 -7.04
N MET A 73 8.62 -4.32 -7.29
CA MET A 73 9.43 -3.53 -6.35
C MET A 73 8.72 -3.34 -5.00
N GLN A 74 7.40 -3.16 -4.95
CA GLN A 74 6.61 -3.00 -3.73
C GLN A 74 6.34 -4.32 -3.00
N THR A 75 6.36 -5.47 -3.68
CA THR A 75 6.29 -6.80 -3.06
C THR A 75 7.64 -7.22 -2.53
N VAL A 76 8.73 -6.86 -3.22
CA VAL A 76 10.10 -6.90 -2.69
C VAL A 76 10.27 -5.87 -1.57
N ASN A 77 9.61 -4.71 -1.60
CA ASN A 77 9.54 -3.76 -0.47
C ASN A 77 8.46 -4.11 0.56
N ARG A 78 7.58 -5.10 0.36
CA ARG A 78 6.61 -5.59 1.37
C ARG A 78 7.20 -6.77 2.13
N ALA A 79 7.86 -7.69 1.43
CA ALA A 79 8.74 -8.69 2.02
C ALA A 79 9.97 -8.01 2.66
N GLY A 80 10.50 -7.00 1.97
CA GLY A 80 11.42 -5.99 2.49
C GLY A 80 10.82 -5.31 3.71
N SER A 81 9.68 -4.63 3.64
CA SER A 81 9.05 -3.92 4.78
C SER A 81 8.78 -4.79 6.00
N GLN A 82 8.50 -6.08 5.88
CA GLN A 82 8.39 -6.96 7.06
C GLN A 82 9.77 -7.28 7.64
N GLN A 83 10.74 -7.64 6.80
CA GLN A 83 12.13 -7.89 7.20
C GLN A 83 12.90 -6.60 7.57
N GLU A 84 12.50 -5.45 7.06
CA GLU A 84 13.04 -4.08 7.20
C GLU A 84 12.34 -3.35 8.35
N LYS A 85 11.07 -3.66 8.65
CA LYS A 85 10.45 -3.32 9.96
C LYS A 85 11.19 -4.03 11.09
N VAL A 86 11.69 -5.25 10.86
CA VAL A 86 12.53 -6.00 11.81
C VAL A 86 13.99 -5.51 11.81
N ASP A 87 14.63 -5.34 10.64
CA ASP A 87 16.06 -5.02 10.54
C ASP A 87 16.40 -3.53 10.61
N VAL A 88 15.47 -2.62 10.28
CA VAL A 88 15.75 -1.18 10.18
C VAL A 88 15.02 -0.34 11.23
N TYR A 89 13.86 -0.73 11.78
CA TYR A 89 13.04 0.27 12.51
C TYR A 89 12.27 -0.07 13.80
N ALA A 90 12.22 -1.29 14.35
CA ALA A 90 11.38 -1.51 15.55
C ALA A 90 11.89 -2.43 16.66
N LEU A 91 13.17 -2.81 16.68
CA LEU A 91 13.74 -3.45 17.87
C LEU A 91 15.13 -2.88 18.10
N PRO A 92 15.31 -1.89 19.01
CA PRO A 92 16.65 -1.50 19.41
C PRO A 92 17.38 -2.76 19.91
N LYS A 93 18.69 -2.85 19.64
CA LYS A 93 19.52 -4.01 20.02
C LYS A 93 19.40 -4.32 21.52
N GLU A 94 19.09 -3.30 22.31
CA GLU A 94 18.74 -3.35 23.71
C GLU A 94 17.42 -2.62 23.89
N THR A 95 16.51 -3.13 24.73
CA THR A 95 15.33 -2.35 25.16
C THR A 95 15.82 -1.07 25.81
N ASP A 96 15.52 0.10 25.22
CA ASP A 96 15.80 1.39 25.87
C ASP A 96 14.77 1.61 26.98
N MET A 97 14.98 0.89 28.08
CA MET A 97 14.14 0.93 29.27
C MET A 97 14.05 2.36 29.82
N SER A 98 15.09 3.17 29.64
CA SER A 98 15.09 4.58 30.05
C SER A 98 14.09 5.39 29.24
N ARG A 99 14.07 5.21 27.91
CA ARG A 99 13.07 5.85 27.02
C ARG A 99 11.66 5.37 27.31
N LEU A 100 11.50 4.08 27.61
CA LEU A 100 10.19 3.51 27.93
C LEU A 100 9.66 4.09 29.24
N ILE A 101 10.47 4.06 30.31
CA ILE A 101 10.11 4.67 31.61
C ILE A 101 9.79 6.16 31.39
N ALA A 102 10.62 6.89 30.65
CA ALA A 102 10.37 8.30 30.34
C ALA A 102 9.03 8.50 29.59
N THR A 103 8.64 7.57 28.73
CA THR A 103 7.35 7.60 28.02
C THR A 103 6.19 7.45 29.00
N PHE A 104 6.24 6.48 29.91
CA PHE A 104 5.20 6.30 30.94
C PHE A 104 5.16 7.45 31.94
N GLU A 105 6.30 8.02 32.31
CA GLU A 105 6.40 9.22 33.16
C GLU A 105 5.76 10.44 32.49
N VAL A 106 6.03 10.67 31.20
CA VAL A 106 5.38 11.73 30.42
C VAL A 106 3.87 11.52 30.34
N ILE A 107 3.42 10.29 30.09
CA ILE A 107 1.99 9.94 30.07
C ILE A 107 1.36 10.23 31.44
N ARG A 108 2.03 9.83 32.53
CA ARG A 108 1.58 10.09 33.91
C ARG A 108 1.38 11.59 34.14
N ASP A 109 2.36 12.39 33.78
CA ASP A 109 2.35 13.83 34.02
C ASP A 109 1.24 14.53 33.22
N VAL A 110 1.03 14.13 31.96
CA VAL A 110 -0.07 14.65 31.13
C VAL A 110 -1.43 14.24 31.70
N LEU A 111 -1.63 12.96 32.01
CA LEU A 111 -2.91 12.46 32.54
C LEU A 111 -3.25 13.05 33.93
N LYS A 112 -2.23 13.28 34.77
CA LYS A 112 -2.41 13.93 36.07
C LYS A 112 -2.79 15.39 35.93
N ARG A 113 -2.14 16.11 34.99
CA ARG A 113 -2.44 17.51 34.69
C ARG A 113 -3.85 17.67 34.13
N ASP A 114 -4.28 16.75 33.30
CA ASP A 114 -5.62 16.74 32.71
C ASP A 114 -6.70 16.24 33.70
N GLY A 115 -6.31 15.87 34.93
CA GLY A 115 -7.21 15.52 36.03
C GLY A 115 -7.82 14.11 35.93
N VAL A 116 -7.34 13.29 35.00
CA VAL A 116 -7.87 11.94 34.71
C VAL A 116 -7.08 10.82 35.40
N LEU A 117 -5.98 11.15 36.09
CA LEU A 117 -5.14 10.24 36.87
C LEU A 117 -4.98 10.74 38.31
N ALA A 118 -5.29 9.89 39.29
CA ALA A 118 -5.08 10.16 40.71
C ALA A 118 -3.70 9.69 41.17
N SER A 119 -3.31 8.48 40.80
CA SER A 119 -2.02 7.88 41.17
C SER A 119 -1.58 6.82 40.16
N MET A 120 -0.27 6.63 40.07
CA MET A 120 0.39 5.57 39.30
C MET A 120 1.40 4.89 40.23
N SER A 121 1.47 3.56 40.20
CA SER A 121 2.50 2.80 40.92
C SER A 121 3.85 2.94 40.26
N ASP A 122 4.90 2.52 40.96
CA ASP A 122 6.19 2.29 40.31
C ASP A 122 6.05 1.24 39.20
N ILE A 123 6.89 1.37 38.17
CA ILE A 123 6.93 0.46 37.04
C ILE A 123 7.75 -0.76 37.46
N ASP A 124 7.10 -1.92 37.57
CA ASP A 124 7.78 -3.17 37.87
C ASP A 124 8.24 -3.83 36.56
N VAL A 125 9.54 -4.12 36.48
CA VAL A 125 10.18 -4.72 35.30
C VAL A 125 10.60 -6.14 35.67
N SER A 126 9.93 -7.13 35.12
CA SER A 126 10.30 -8.53 35.32
C SER A 126 11.32 -8.95 34.26
N ASP A 127 12.45 -9.50 34.71
CA ASP A 127 13.69 -9.73 33.94
C ASP A 127 13.72 -11.10 33.21
N ALA A 128 12.57 -11.75 33.04
CA ALA A 128 12.50 -13.13 32.55
C ALA A 128 12.37 -13.20 31.02
N ASP A 129 13.48 -12.98 30.28
CA ASP A 129 13.67 -13.15 28.81
C ASP A 129 12.68 -12.42 27.87
N THR A 130 11.61 -11.89 28.43
CA THR A 130 10.52 -11.11 27.87
C THR A 130 10.39 -9.94 28.83
N HIS A 131 10.68 -8.73 28.36
CA HIS A 131 10.63 -7.54 29.18
C HIS A 131 9.15 -7.25 29.49
N ILE A 132 8.64 -7.85 30.58
CA ILE A 132 7.27 -7.66 31.05
C ILE A 132 7.26 -6.46 31.98
N LEU A 133 6.40 -5.50 31.67
CA LEU A 133 6.15 -4.33 32.48
C LEU A 133 4.79 -4.45 33.14
N SER A 134 4.75 -4.27 34.46
CA SER A 134 3.51 -4.18 35.22
C SER A 134 3.39 -2.80 35.82
N VAL A 135 2.27 -2.12 35.56
CA VAL A 135 1.97 -0.80 36.10
C VAL A 135 0.52 -0.74 36.56
N GLU A 136 0.30 -0.17 37.74
CA GLU A 136 -1.02 0.09 38.28
C GLU A 136 -1.36 1.58 38.21
N PHE A 137 -2.56 1.89 37.71
CA PHE A 137 -3.08 3.25 37.61
C PHE A 137 -4.41 3.37 38.33
N SER A 138 -4.62 4.48 39.04
CA SER A 138 -5.94 4.90 39.52
C SER A 138 -6.44 6.04 38.63
N VAL A 139 -7.32 5.72 37.70
CA VAL A 139 -7.74 6.61 36.60
C VAL A 139 -9.24 6.78 36.51
N HIS A 140 -9.65 7.94 36.00
CA HIS A 140 -11.01 8.16 35.55
C HIS A 140 -11.28 7.41 34.24
N GLU A 141 -12.54 7.16 33.90
CA GLU A 141 -13.00 6.47 32.68
C GLU A 141 -12.30 6.96 31.39
N GLU A 142 -12.10 8.26 31.25
CA GLU A 142 -11.42 8.88 30.10
C GLU A 142 -9.91 8.58 30.06
N GLY A 143 -9.27 8.52 31.24
CA GLY A 143 -7.86 8.15 31.38
C GLY A 143 -7.62 6.68 31.05
N LEU A 144 -8.55 5.79 31.46
CA LEU A 144 -8.53 4.37 31.11
C LEU A 144 -8.51 4.18 29.58
N GLN A 145 -9.43 4.83 28.86
CA GLN A 145 -9.49 4.76 27.40
C GLN A 145 -8.22 5.28 26.75
N SER A 146 -7.67 6.38 27.28
CA SER A 146 -6.44 7.00 26.75
C SER A 146 -5.22 6.09 26.93
N ILE A 147 -5.06 5.44 28.09
CA ILE A 147 -3.95 4.51 28.36
C ILE A 147 -4.03 3.29 27.44
N LEU A 148 -5.20 2.66 27.32
CA LEU A 148 -5.38 1.50 26.45
C LEU A 148 -5.13 1.84 24.97
N LEU A 149 -5.58 3.02 24.54
CA LEU A 149 -5.32 3.51 23.19
C LEU A 149 -3.83 3.76 22.95
N LEU A 150 -3.10 4.32 23.91
CA LEU A 150 -1.65 4.53 23.80
C LEU A 150 -0.89 3.21 23.63
N VAL A 151 -1.20 2.21 24.44
CA VAL A 151 -0.59 0.88 24.31
C VAL A 151 -0.91 0.28 22.94
N ARG A 152 -2.14 0.46 22.43
CA ARG A 152 -2.53 -0.01 21.10
C ARG A 152 -1.82 0.73 19.96
N LEU A 153 -1.49 2.01 20.15
CA LEU A 153 -0.75 2.82 19.18
C LEU A 153 0.76 2.57 19.22
N ALA A 154 1.25 1.85 20.23
CA ALA A 154 2.66 1.54 20.36
C ALA A 154 3.14 0.66 19.21
N GLY A 155 4.19 1.10 18.52
CA GLY A 155 4.68 0.45 17.30
C GLY A 155 3.90 0.77 16.02
N LEU A 156 2.82 1.58 16.08
CA LEU A 156 2.15 2.10 14.88
C LEU A 156 2.79 3.42 14.47
N LEU A 157 3.30 3.48 13.24
CA LEU A 157 4.11 4.61 12.75
C LEU A 157 3.33 5.46 11.78
N THR A 158 2.58 4.82 10.90
CA THR A 158 1.93 5.47 9.76
C THR A 158 0.41 5.41 9.86
N VAL A 159 -0.25 6.24 9.08
CA VAL A 159 -1.72 6.18 8.90
C VAL A 159 -2.15 4.79 8.42
N SER A 160 -1.36 4.12 7.58
CA SER A 160 -1.65 2.77 7.11
C SER A 160 -1.63 1.72 8.21
N ASP A 161 -0.78 1.87 9.23
CA ASP A 161 -0.68 0.90 10.33
C ASP A 161 -1.91 0.98 11.27
N VAL A 162 -2.60 2.12 11.29
CA VAL A 162 -3.79 2.36 12.12
C VAL A 162 -5.07 1.86 11.44
N LEU A 163 -5.08 1.82 10.12
CA LEU A 163 -6.21 1.35 9.34
C LEU A 163 -6.21 -0.17 9.24
N THR A 164 -7.41 -0.76 9.24
CA THR A 164 -7.55 -2.19 8.98
C THR A 164 -7.33 -2.50 7.50
N GLU A 165 -6.91 -3.74 7.21
CA GLU A 165 -6.73 -4.21 5.82
C GLU A 165 -8.02 -4.04 4.99
N GLN A 166 -9.18 -4.20 5.60
CA GLN A 166 -10.49 -4.06 4.96
C GLN A 166 -10.78 -2.59 4.60
N GLU A 167 -10.44 -1.65 5.48
CA GLU A 167 -10.59 -0.21 5.22
C GLU A 167 -9.64 0.24 4.11
N ILE A 168 -8.39 -0.22 4.13
CA ILE A 168 -7.41 0.07 3.08
C ILE A 168 -7.89 -0.51 1.75
N ALA A 169 -8.30 -1.78 1.72
CA ALA A 169 -8.80 -2.44 0.52
C ALA A 169 -10.04 -1.71 -0.05
N LEU A 170 -10.94 -1.25 0.82
CA LEU A 170 -12.11 -0.48 0.41
C LEU A 170 -11.70 0.86 -0.22
N LEU A 171 -10.72 1.57 0.34
CA LEU A 171 -10.24 2.83 -0.25
C LEU A 171 -9.56 2.57 -1.60
N VAL A 172 -8.71 1.56 -1.69
CA VAL A 172 -8.01 1.18 -2.93
C VAL A 172 -9.00 0.79 -4.03
N ASP A 173 -9.98 -0.08 -3.73
CA ASP A 173 -11.01 -0.50 -4.69
C ASP A 173 -11.78 0.70 -5.26
N ARG A 174 -12.14 1.68 -4.40
CA ARG A 174 -12.81 2.91 -4.84
C ARG A 174 -11.93 3.79 -5.72
N VAL A 175 -10.64 3.87 -5.40
CA VAL A 175 -9.67 4.60 -6.22
C VAL A 175 -9.49 3.94 -7.59
N GLU A 176 -9.33 2.61 -7.63
CA GLU A 176 -9.14 1.86 -8.88
C GLU A 176 -10.36 1.95 -9.81
N GLN A 177 -11.57 1.92 -9.26
CA GLN A 177 -12.81 2.01 -10.04
C GLN A 177 -13.04 3.41 -10.64
N GLU A 178 -12.63 4.47 -9.92
CA GLU A 178 -13.04 5.85 -10.25
C GLU A 178 -11.92 6.70 -10.84
N ASN A 179 -10.72 6.65 -10.25
CA ASN A 179 -9.57 7.40 -10.71
C ASN A 179 -8.27 6.65 -10.36
N PRO A 180 -7.81 5.72 -11.24
CA PRO A 180 -6.59 4.95 -11.01
C PRO A 180 -5.34 5.82 -10.77
N THR A 181 -5.31 7.04 -11.31
CA THR A 181 -4.20 7.97 -11.12
C THR A 181 -4.14 8.53 -9.68
N GLY A 182 -5.27 8.49 -8.95
CA GLY A 182 -5.35 8.91 -7.55
C GLY A 182 -4.67 7.97 -6.56
N ILE A 183 -4.26 6.76 -7.00
CA ILE A 183 -3.62 5.77 -6.12
C ILE A 183 -2.36 6.33 -5.44
N ILE A 184 -1.58 7.14 -6.16
CA ILE A 184 -0.37 7.77 -5.63
C ILE A 184 -0.71 8.71 -4.46
N ALA A 185 -1.79 9.48 -4.57
CA ALA A 185 -2.21 10.38 -3.49
C ALA A 185 -2.69 9.59 -2.26
N LEU A 186 -3.42 8.49 -2.48
CA LEU A 186 -3.83 7.59 -1.39
C LEU A 186 -2.61 6.94 -0.71
N GLU A 187 -1.65 6.43 -1.48
CA GLU A 187 -0.41 5.84 -0.95
C GLU A 187 0.40 6.86 -0.14
N GLN A 188 0.52 8.09 -0.64
CA GLN A 188 1.18 9.18 0.08
C GLN A 188 0.50 9.47 1.42
N PHE A 189 -0.83 9.51 1.43
CA PHE A 189 -1.60 9.70 2.66
C PHE A 189 -1.41 8.52 3.64
N LEU A 190 -1.47 7.28 3.15
CA LEU A 190 -1.27 6.08 3.96
C LEU A 190 0.14 6.00 4.56
N SER A 191 1.13 6.56 3.87
CA SER A 191 2.54 6.59 4.32
C SER A 191 2.87 7.75 5.26
N LEU A 192 1.91 8.64 5.57
CA LEU A 192 2.16 9.75 6.48
C LEU A 192 2.48 9.24 7.89
N ASP A 193 3.45 9.88 8.53
CA ASP A 193 3.70 9.70 9.96
C ASP A 193 2.44 10.06 10.76
N LEU A 194 2.08 9.17 11.69
CA LEU A 194 0.83 9.22 12.41
C LEU A 194 0.76 10.39 13.38
N LEU A 195 1.87 10.73 14.03
CA LEU A 195 1.93 11.87 14.94
C LEU A 195 1.78 13.17 14.16
N ARG A 196 2.53 13.31 13.06
CA ARG A 196 2.42 14.46 12.16
C ARG A 196 1.02 14.61 11.58
N TYR A 197 0.38 13.51 11.21
CA TYR A 197 -1.01 13.51 10.78
C TYR A 197 -1.98 13.94 11.89
N ALA A 198 -1.77 13.47 13.13
CA ALA A 198 -2.64 13.81 14.25
C ALA A 198 -2.55 15.29 14.66
N GLU A 199 -1.42 15.95 14.43
CA GLU A 199 -1.24 17.38 14.71
C GLU A 199 -2.01 18.30 13.75
N ASP A 200 -2.03 17.98 12.46
CA ASP A 200 -2.74 18.74 11.44
C ASP A 200 -3.51 17.84 10.46
N PRO A 201 -4.56 17.16 10.93
CA PRO A 201 -5.30 16.19 10.11
C PRO A 201 -6.02 16.87 8.95
N GLN A 202 -6.50 18.11 9.14
CA GLN A 202 -7.29 18.84 8.14
C GLN A 202 -6.47 19.08 6.87
N THR A 203 -5.21 19.52 7.01
CA THR A 203 -4.36 19.78 5.85
C THR A 203 -4.16 18.53 4.99
N PHE A 204 -3.84 17.39 5.61
CA PHE A 204 -3.60 16.14 4.88
C PHE A 204 -4.88 15.56 4.29
N GLU A 205 -5.99 15.59 5.03
CA GLU A 205 -7.28 15.14 4.53
C GLU A 205 -7.76 15.99 3.35
N GLU A 206 -7.67 17.32 3.44
CA GLU A 206 -8.05 18.19 2.33
C GLU A 206 -7.17 17.98 1.10
N GLN A 207 -5.86 17.78 1.29
CA GLN A 207 -4.94 17.47 0.20
C GLN A 207 -5.34 16.19 -0.52
N LEU A 208 -5.70 15.14 0.23
CA LEU A 208 -6.22 13.91 -0.36
C LEU A 208 -7.54 14.18 -1.08
N LYS A 209 -8.51 14.82 -0.42
CA LYS A 209 -9.82 15.13 -1.00
C LYS A 209 -9.71 15.93 -2.30
N ARG A 210 -8.76 16.87 -2.42
CA ARG A 210 -8.53 17.64 -3.68
C ARG A 210 -8.09 16.77 -4.86
N SER A 211 -7.51 15.61 -4.59
CA SER A 211 -7.07 14.66 -5.61
C SER A 211 -8.22 13.81 -6.17
N PHE A 212 -9.41 13.88 -5.54
CA PHE A 212 -10.60 13.10 -5.90
C PHE A 212 -11.82 14.01 -6.07
N THR A 213 -12.51 13.87 -7.20
CA THR A 213 -13.72 14.64 -7.50
C THR A 213 -15.00 13.83 -7.28
N SER A 214 -14.87 12.53 -7.04
CA SER A 214 -15.98 11.59 -6.93
C SER A 214 -16.56 11.54 -5.51
N SER A 215 -17.89 11.62 -5.42
CA SER A 215 -18.59 11.56 -4.13
C SER A 215 -18.49 10.19 -3.46
N SER A 216 -18.30 9.12 -4.23
CA SER A 216 -18.24 7.75 -3.69
C SER A 216 -16.94 7.48 -2.93
N PHE A 217 -15.77 7.82 -3.50
CA PHE A 217 -14.52 7.84 -2.74
C PHE A 217 -14.59 8.76 -1.53
N LEU A 218 -15.08 10.00 -1.68
CA LEU A 218 -15.16 10.96 -0.58
C LEU A 218 -16.01 10.43 0.59
N ASN A 219 -17.16 9.80 0.29
CA ASN A 219 -18.01 9.19 1.31
C ASN A 219 -17.33 7.98 1.98
N ALA A 220 -16.64 7.14 1.20
CA ALA A 220 -15.87 6.01 1.72
C ALA A 220 -14.76 6.50 2.67
N PHE A 221 -14.01 7.50 2.24
CA PHE A 221 -12.96 8.13 3.02
C PHE A 221 -13.49 8.75 4.31
N GLU A 222 -14.56 9.53 4.24
CA GLU A 222 -15.18 10.12 5.43
C GLU A 222 -15.73 9.07 6.40
N ASN A 223 -16.25 7.95 5.88
CA ASN A 223 -16.67 6.85 6.73
C ASN A 223 -15.46 6.23 7.47
N VAL A 224 -14.37 5.92 6.75
CA VAL A 224 -13.14 5.40 7.34
C VAL A 224 -12.59 6.37 8.40
N LEU A 225 -12.57 7.68 8.13
CA LEU A 225 -12.11 8.68 9.10
C LEU A 225 -12.93 8.75 10.39
N ARG A 226 -14.20 8.29 10.37
CA ARG A 226 -15.11 8.31 11.51
C ARG A 226 -15.16 6.98 12.27
N THR A 227 -15.00 5.86 11.58
CA THR A 227 -15.12 4.52 12.17
C THR A 227 -13.80 3.90 12.56
N SER A 228 -12.71 4.32 11.90
CA SER A 228 -11.39 3.75 12.15
C SER A 228 -10.77 4.29 13.44
N LEU A 229 -9.72 3.60 13.88
CA LEU A 229 -8.87 4.00 15.00
C LEU A 229 -8.25 5.39 14.79
N LEU A 230 -8.18 5.91 13.55
CA LEU A 230 -7.67 7.25 13.26
C LEU A 230 -8.45 8.35 13.98
N TYR A 231 -9.76 8.18 14.21
CA TYR A 231 -10.56 9.17 14.93
C TYR A 231 -10.04 9.35 16.37
N ASP A 232 -9.85 8.24 17.07
CA ASP A 232 -9.36 8.23 18.44
C ASP A 232 -7.89 8.69 18.50
N THR A 233 -7.08 8.28 17.53
CA THR A 233 -5.68 8.71 17.41
C THR A 233 -5.55 10.23 17.26
N LYS A 234 -6.37 10.87 16.42
CA LYS A 234 -6.36 12.35 16.28
C LYS A 234 -6.67 13.03 17.60
N LYS A 235 -7.67 12.54 18.32
CA LYS A 235 -8.09 13.13 19.59
C LYS A 235 -6.97 13.02 20.64
N LEU A 236 -6.29 11.88 20.69
CA LEU A 236 -5.25 11.60 21.67
C LEU A 236 -3.91 12.29 21.33
N LEU A 237 -3.39 12.03 20.12
CA LEU A 237 -2.07 12.51 19.70
C LEU A 237 -2.10 13.98 19.21
N GLY A 238 -3.22 14.47 18.66
CA GLY A 238 -3.36 15.88 18.31
C GLY A 238 -3.47 16.82 19.53
N GLY A 239 -3.64 16.24 20.73
CA GLY A 239 -3.72 16.96 21.99
C GLY A 239 -2.35 17.37 22.55
N THR A 240 -2.31 17.62 23.86
CA THR A 240 -1.04 17.95 24.51
C THR A 240 -0.09 16.77 24.54
N LEU A 241 -0.60 15.55 24.60
CA LEU A 241 0.21 14.36 24.71
C LEU A 241 1.15 14.19 23.52
N GLY A 242 0.66 14.32 22.28
CA GLY A 242 1.52 14.21 21.10
C GLY A 242 2.61 15.28 21.06
N LYS A 243 2.28 16.53 21.40
CA LYS A 243 3.26 17.63 21.49
C LYS A 243 4.37 17.34 22.50
N VAL A 244 4.01 16.74 23.64
CA VAL A 244 5.00 16.38 24.67
C VAL A 244 5.84 15.19 24.20
N LEU A 245 5.22 14.17 23.59
CA LEU A 245 5.94 13.03 23.02
C LEU A 245 6.92 13.46 21.91
N GLU A 246 6.54 14.39 21.04
CA GLU A 246 7.41 14.96 20.02
C GLU A 246 8.54 15.76 20.65
N GLY A 247 8.22 16.65 21.59
CA GLY A 247 9.18 17.54 22.25
C GLY A 247 10.30 16.79 22.99
N TYR A 248 9.96 15.66 23.61
CA TYR A 248 10.94 14.77 24.27
C TYR A 248 11.54 13.70 23.33
N LYS A 249 11.20 13.69 22.03
CA LYS A 249 11.64 12.68 21.05
C LYS A 249 11.32 11.25 21.47
N LEU A 250 10.18 11.07 22.12
CA LEU A 250 9.70 9.77 22.59
C LEU A 250 8.93 9.03 21.50
N TRP A 251 8.43 9.75 20.49
CA TRP A 251 7.85 9.15 19.28
C TRP A 251 8.93 8.74 18.26
N PRO A 252 8.78 7.59 17.56
CA PRO A 252 7.75 6.58 17.76
C PRO A 252 7.97 5.74 19.02
N MET A 253 6.88 5.31 19.65
CA MET A 253 6.97 4.48 20.85
C MET A 253 7.49 3.08 20.50
N GLN A 254 8.22 2.47 21.43
CA GLN A 254 8.64 1.07 21.30
C GLN A 254 7.41 0.16 21.17
N MET A 255 7.53 -0.89 20.37
CA MET A 255 6.45 -1.84 20.16
C MET A 255 6.10 -2.55 21.47
N MET A 256 4.82 -2.49 21.82
CA MET A 256 4.26 -3.04 23.05
C MET A 256 3.02 -3.87 22.70
N ALA A 257 2.88 -5.04 23.32
CA ALA A 257 1.64 -5.81 23.28
C ALA A 257 1.01 -5.88 24.66
N LEU A 258 -0.31 -5.79 24.67
CA LEU A 258 -1.10 -6.00 25.87
C LEU A 258 -1.08 -7.49 26.22
N ASP A 259 -0.54 -7.85 27.38
CA ASP A 259 -0.61 -9.22 27.90
C ASP A 259 -1.92 -9.41 28.69
N SER A 260 -2.10 -8.59 29.73
CA SER A 260 -3.27 -8.66 30.60
C SER A 260 -3.68 -7.29 31.10
N VAL A 261 -5.00 -7.10 31.20
CA VAL A 261 -5.63 -5.91 31.76
C VAL A 261 -6.63 -6.33 32.82
N THR A 262 -6.42 -5.86 34.04
CA THR A 262 -7.39 -6.00 35.12
C THR A 262 -7.96 -4.64 35.45
N VAL A 263 -9.27 -4.50 35.34
CA VAL A 263 -10.00 -3.28 35.70
C VAL A 263 -10.84 -3.56 36.94
N GLN A 264 -10.58 -2.85 38.02
CA GLN A 264 -11.36 -2.90 39.24
C GLN A 264 -12.06 -1.56 39.49
N PRO A 265 -13.28 -1.57 40.06
CA PRO A 265 -13.91 -0.33 40.51
C PRO A 265 -13.02 0.41 41.51
N GLY A 266 -12.82 1.71 41.28
CA GLY A 266 -12.06 2.57 42.18
C GLY A 266 -12.90 3.06 43.36
N SER A 267 -12.28 3.90 44.20
CA SER A 267 -12.90 4.42 45.43
C SER A 267 -14.01 5.46 45.18
N ALA A 268 -14.26 5.87 43.94
CA ALA A 268 -15.25 6.88 43.57
C ALA A 268 -15.97 6.52 42.24
N PRO A 269 -17.17 7.07 41.97
CA PRO A 269 -17.89 6.81 40.72
C PRO A 269 -17.06 7.21 39.49
N LYS A 270 -17.03 6.35 38.46
CA LYS A 270 -16.23 6.50 37.23
C LYS A 270 -14.71 6.48 37.41
N TRP A 271 -14.24 6.16 38.62
CA TRP A 271 -12.83 5.89 38.86
C TRP A 271 -12.59 4.38 38.85
N TYR A 272 -11.45 3.99 38.30
CA TYR A 272 -11.05 2.61 38.13
C TYR A 272 -9.61 2.44 38.55
N LYS A 273 -9.31 1.28 39.15
CA LYS A 273 -7.97 0.78 39.36
C LYS A 273 -7.64 -0.15 38.19
N LEU A 274 -6.71 0.30 37.34
CA LEU A 274 -6.24 -0.40 36.15
C LEU A 274 -4.89 -1.03 36.47
N THR A 275 -4.79 -2.34 36.41
CA THR A 275 -3.51 -3.05 36.38
C THR A 275 -3.23 -3.46 34.95
N LEU A 276 -2.13 -2.95 34.42
CA LEU A 276 -1.69 -3.12 33.04
C LEU A 276 -0.41 -3.94 33.02
N THR A 277 -0.45 -5.08 32.34
CA THR A 277 0.73 -5.89 32.03
C THR A 277 1.03 -5.80 30.55
N VAL A 278 2.23 -5.34 30.20
CA VAL A 278 2.65 -5.09 28.82
C VAL A 278 3.91 -5.88 28.51
N LEU A 279 3.90 -6.55 27.35
CA LEU A 279 5.07 -7.19 26.76
C LEU A 279 5.79 -6.18 25.88
N VAL A 280 7.06 -5.94 26.15
CA VAL A 280 7.92 -5.08 25.33
C VAL A 280 8.77 -5.97 24.42
N PHE A 281 8.69 -5.73 23.12
CA PHE A 281 9.50 -6.48 22.16
C PHE A 281 10.90 -5.87 22.03
N SER A 282 11.91 -6.74 21.98
CA SER A 282 13.32 -6.41 21.69
C SER A 282 13.95 -7.47 20.78
N ASN A 283 15.06 -7.14 20.11
CA ASN A 283 15.66 -8.01 19.07
C ASN A 283 16.41 -9.22 19.65
N GLU A 284 16.61 -9.26 20.98
CA GLU A 284 17.25 -10.39 21.65
C GLU A 284 16.33 -11.60 21.85
N SER A 285 15.01 -11.48 21.60
CA SER A 285 14.11 -12.63 21.61
C SER A 285 14.23 -13.43 20.30
N THR A 286 15.40 -14.01 20.03
CA THR A 286 15.51 -15.07 19.04
C THR A 286 14.85 -16.33 19.58
N VAL A 287 13.66 -16.64 19.04
CA VAL A 287 13.25 -17.94 18.48
C VAL A 287 13.61 -19.21 19.29
N PRO A 288 12.63 -20.01 19.77
CA PRO A 288 12.87 -21.45 19.95
C PRO A 288 13.03 -22.17 18.60
#